data_AF-A0A2M7KRL9-F1
#
_entry.id   AF-A0A2M7KRL9-F1
#
_cell.length_a   1.000
_cell.length_b   1.000
_cell.length_c   1.000
_cell.angle_alpha   90.00
_cell.angle_beta   90.00
_cell.angle_gamma   90.00
#
_symmetry.space_group_name_H-M   'P 1'
#
loop_
_entity.id
_entity.type
_entity.pdbx_description
1 polymer ?
#
loop_
_entity_poly.entity_id
_entity_poly.type
_entity_poly.pdbx_seq_one_letter_code
_entity_poly.pdbx_strand_id
1 'polypeptide(L)'
;MNNVRCANSLWSVLGITLSAALGGLNSGSAEAEEGRSQLGALVASPEPGWPQWRGPRRDGISRETGLLPSWPEAGPPVLWEATGLGKGFSSPILAEGSLYLTGDVAGECRVFALDLDGKPKWQTSNGEAWTTNHQGARSSCTYAGGRLYHMNAHGRVACFDPATGKELWTVNTLERFAGEENEWGLAESVLVDGGRVFVTPGGKLGFMTALDAKTGETVWASEPVPDPDDERTGYASPILVQFDEKRLLVNLSEKSVVCVDAATGKQLWRYLHPTKYDASCATPVFWNDCVFHTNPSGAGCVMLRIMPAGDGASVKPIWEGGLDNISGGAVIVDGFVYSAAHNNYKGRNIWMCLDAGSGDVKWESTELVQGSVLYADGRLYCLAEDGVMALVRATPEKCDIVSRFEFVKAKRDAWAHPVILDGRLYLRYHDVLRCYDLNAK
;
A
#
# COMPACT_ATOMS: atom_id res chain seq x y z
N MET A 1 5.91 -42.41 50.41
CA MET A 1 6.57 -42.99 51.60
C MET A 1 7.91 -43.56 51.17
N ASN A 2 8.98 -43.00 51.75
CA ASN A 2 10.35 -43.50 51.89
C ASN A 2 11.14 -44.00 50.66
N ASN A 3 12.46 -43.89 50.58
CA ASN A 3 13.52 -42.97 51.03
C ASN A 3 14.83 -43.63 50.54
N VAL A 4 15.95 -42.88 50.50
CA VAL A 4 17.36 -43.38 50.57
C VAL A 4 17.97 -43.91 49.25
N ARG A 5 19.24 -43.68 48.86
CA ARG A 5 20.40 -42.76 49.11
C ARG A 5 21.55 -43.31 48.22
N CYS A 6 22.48 -42.45 47.79
CA CYS A 6 23.97 -42.60 47.76
C CYS A 6 24.62 -43.85 47.09
N ALA A 7 25.81 -43.84 46.49
CA ALA A 7 26.85 -42.85 46.23
C ALA A 7 27.95 -43.48 45.31
N ASN A 8 28.68 -42.62 44.60
CA ASN A 8 30.12 -42.59 44.28
C ASN A 8 30.94 -43.79 43.76
N SER A 9 31.94 -43.37 42.95
CA SER A 9 33.29 -43.92 42.68
C SER A 9 33.41 -44.94 41.54
N LEU A 10 34.53 -45.07 40.80
CA LEU A 10 35.58 -44.21 40.22
C LEU A 10 36.53 -45.21 39.48
N TRP A 11 37.22 -44.75 38.41
CA TRP A 11 38.41 -45.34 37.74
C TRP A 11 38.28 -46.50 36.73
N SER A 12 38.39 -46.12 35.44
CA SER A 12 39.37 -46.54 34.41
C SER A 12 39.66 -48.03 34.09
N VAL A 13 39.56 -48.41 32.82
CA VAL A 13 40.65 -48.68 31.83
C VAL A 13 40.08 -49.46 30.63
N LEU A 14 40.59 -49.14 29.44
CA LEU A 14 40.23 -49.67 28.12
C LEU A 14 40.23 -51.20 28.00
N GLY A 15 39.26 -51.71 27.24
CA GLY A 15 39.29 -53.03 26.60
C GLY A 15 38.32 -53.06 25.41
N ILE A 16 38.87 -53.00 24.19
CA ILE A 16 38.13 -53.10 22.93
C ILE A 16 37.93 -54.58 22.58
N THR A 17 36.69 -55.00 22.36
CA THR A 17 36.36 -56.07 21.40
C THR A 17 35.03 -55.78 20.70
N LEU A 18 35.09 -55.93 19.38
CA LEU A 18 34.08 -55.67 18.35
C LEU A 18 32.73 -56.37 18.60
N SER A 19 31.63 -55.64 18.39
CA SER A 19 30.51 -56.15 17.58
C SER A 19 29.66 -55.02 16.98
N ALA A 20 29.35 -55.24 15.70
CA ALA A 20 28.82 -54.37 14.67
C ALA A 20 27.54 -53.56 15.00
N ALA A 21 27.53 -52.32 14.53
CA ALA A 21 26.35 -51.71 13.92
C ALA A 21 26.79 -50.78 12.77
N LEU A 22 26.25 -51.04 11.59
CA LEU A 22 26.49 -50.32 10.34
C LEU A 22 26.07 -48.85 10.49
N GLY A 23 27.05 -47.95 10.65
CA GLY A 23 26.89 -46.52 10.40
C GLY A 23 27.30 -46.24 8.96
N GLY A 24 26.31 -46.03 8.09
CA GLY A 24 26.54 -45.49 6.76
C GLY A 24 27.14 -44.08 6.88
N LEU A 25 28.31 -43.90 6.28
CA LEU A 25 28.89 -42.60 5.97
C LEU A 25 27.91 -41.84 5.09
N ASN A 26 27.17 -40.88 5.65
CA ASN A 26 26.58 -39.84 4.84
C ASN A 26 27.62 -38.72 4.71
N SER A 27 28.37 -38.76 3.62
CA SER A 27 29.07 -37.61 3.08
C SER A 27 28.02 -36.56 2.69
N GLY A 28 27.55 -35.80 3.67
CA GLY A 28 26.78 -34.59 3.43
C GLY A 28 27.72 -33.54 2.87
N SER A 29 27.70 -33.43 1.55
CA SER A 29 28.35 -32.40 0.76
C SER A 29 28.19 -31.03 1.40
N ALA A 30 29.33 -30.44 1.77
CA ALA A 30 29.50 -28.99 1.83
C ALA A 30 29.45 -28.47 0.38
N GLU A 31 28.25 -28.36 -0.18
CA GLU A 31 27.97 -27.74 -1.48
C GLU A 31 26.46 -27.51 -1.57
N ALA A 32 26.02 -26.30 -1.16
CA ALA A 32 24.86 -25.54 -1.65
C ALA A 32 24.48 -24.42 -0.64
N GLU A 33 25.43 -23.55 -0.28
CA GLU A 33 25.13 -22.24 0.31
C GLU A 33 25.66 -21.09 -0.56
N GLU A 34 25.88 -21.34 -1.85
CA GLU A 34 26.13 -20.32 -2.86
C GLU A 34 24.90 -20.23 -3.77
N GLY A 35 24.19 -19.09 -3.67
CA GLY A 35 23.04 -18.79 -4.53
C GLY A 35 21.75 -18.38 -3.81
N ARG A 36 21.81 -17.59 -2.73
CA ARG A 36 20.64 -16.74 -2.42
C ARG A 36 20.62 -15.63 -3.46
N SER A 37 19.71 -15.74 -4.44
CA SER A 37 19.36 -14.63 -5.33
C SER A 37 19.07 -13.39 -4.47
N GLN A 38 19.41 -12.20 -4.99
CA GLN A 38 19.08 -10.97 -4.29
C GLN A 38 17.57 -10.96 -4.02
N LEU A 39 17.19 -10.93 -2.73
CA LEU A 39 15.81 -10.77 -2.31
C LEU A 39 15.23 -9.55 -3.04
N GLY A 40 14.01 -9.68 -3.57
CA GLY A 40 13.36 -8.59 -4.26
C GLY A 40 13.22 -7.35 -3.38
N ALA A 41 13.04 -6.18 -3.99
CA ALA A 41 12.88 -4.93 -3.27
C ALA A 41 11.88 -4.02 -3.97
N LEU A 42 11.10 -3.26 -3.19
CA LEU A 42 10.29 -2.17 -3.76
C LEU A 42 11.19 -1.13 -4.42
N VAL A 43 10.86 -0.74 -5.64
CA VAL A 43 11.52 0.35 -6.35
C VAL A 43 10.99 1.67 -5.78
N ALA A 44 11.87 2.43 -5.13
CA ALA A 44 11.53 3.75 -4.62
C ALA A 44 11.52 4.78 -5.75
N SER A 45 10.61 5.76 -5.67
CA SER A 45 10.75 7.00 -6.44
C SER A 45 12.07 7.68 -6.10
N PRO A 46 12.82 8.18 -7.10
CA PRO A 46 14.05 8.93 -6.86
C PRO A 46 13.78 10.37 -6.37
N GLU A 47 12.53 10.83 -6.42
CA GLU A 47 12.16 12.19 -6.03
C GLU A 47 12.23 12.38 -4.51
N PRO A 48 12.71 13.55 -4.02
CA PRO A 48 12.76 13.83 -2.59
C PRO A 48 11.36 13.99 -1.98
N GLY A 49 11.27 13.83 -0.65
CA GLY A 49 10.04 14.07 0.11
C GLY A 49 9.06 12.90 0.08
N TRP A 50 7.78 13.21 -0.20
CA TRP A 50 6.67 12.26 -0.27
C TRP A 50 5.97 12.36 -1.64
N PRO A 51 6.64 11.94 -2.73
CA PRO A 51 6.27 12.35 -4.09
C PRO A 51 5.06 11.59 -4.65
N GLN A 52 4.56 10.56 -3.97
CA GLN A 52 3.53 9.68 -4.49
C GLN A 52 2.70 9.00 -3.39
N TRP A 53 1.64 8.31 -3.80
CA TRP A 53 0.78 7.48 -2.95
C TRP A 53 1.58 6.63 -1.97
N ARG A 54 1.25 6.73 -0.68
CA ARG A 54 1.89 5.97 0.41
C ARG A 54 3.42 6.07 0.47
N GLY A 55 3.98 7.17 -0.04
CA GLY A 55 5.38 7.56 0.11
C GLY A 55 6.30 7.00 -0.97
N PRO A 56 7.63 7.22 -0.87
CA PRO A 56 8.56 6.92 -1.95
C PRO A 56 8.51 5.47 -2.46
N ARG A 57 8.16 4.48 -1.62
CA ARG A 57 8.01 3.06 -2.03
C ARG A 57 6.56 2.56 -2.10
N ARG A 58 5.58 3.42 -1.84
CA ARG A 58 4.16 3.05 -1.75
C ARG A 58 3.82 2.05 -0.62
N ASP A 59 4.70 1.88 0.35
CA ASP A 59 4.55 0.94 1.47
C ASP A 59 3.81 1.55 2.69
N GLY A 60 3.63 2.87 2.73
CA GLY A 60 3.03 3.57 3.87
C GLY A 60 3.95 3.59 5.09
N ILE A 61 5.27 3.60 4.84
CA ILE A 61 6.31 3.68 5.87
C ILE A 61 7.05 5.00 5.70
N SER A 62 6.86 5.91 6.65
CA SER A 62 7.74 7.07 6.82
C SER A 62 8.99 6.68 7.61
N ARG A 63 10.14 7.18 7.17
CA ARG A 63 11.45 6.92 7.78
C ARG A 63 11.82 7.90 8.89
N GLU A 64 10.95 8.86 9.17
CA GLU A 64 11.21 9.85 10.19
C GLU A 64 11.39 9.21 11.56
N THR A 65 12.23 9.85 12.36
CA THR A 65 12.56 9.45 13.74
C THR A 65 12.54 10.68 14.63
N GLY A 66 12.51 10.48 15.96
CA GLY A 66 12.41 11.60 16.89
C GLY A 66 11.04 12.28 16.88
N LEU A 67 10.00 11.50 16.54
CA LEU A 67 8.62 11.97 16.54
C LEU A 67 8.05 11.92 17.96
N LEU A 68 7.03 12.76 18.23
CA LEU A 68 6.35 12.79 19.52
C LEU A 68 5.88 11.38 19.92
N PRO A 69 6.27 10.89 21.11
CA PRO A 69 5.96 9.52 21.53
C PRO A 69 4.50 9.32 21.94
N SER A 70 3.79 10.42 22.21
CA SER A 70 2.39 10.50 22.61
C SER A 70 1.88 11.92 22.37
N TRP A 71 0.56 12.09 22.26
CA TRP A 71 -0.08 13.39 22.10
C TRP A 71 -0.98 13.75 23.28
N PRO A 72 -1.20 15.06 23.55
CA PRO A 72 -2.31 15.52 24.38
C PRO A 72 -3.68 15.07 23.83
N GLU A 73 -4.72 15.13 24.67
CA GLU A 73 -6.10 14.83 24.26
C GLU A 73 -6.59 15.71 23.10
N ALA A 74 -6.12 16.97 23.05
CA ALA A 74 -6.41 17.90 21.96
C ALA A 74 -5.62 17.62 20.67
N GLY A 75 -4.73 16.63 20.67
CA GLY A 75 -3.79 16.34 19.59
C GLY A 75 -2.47 17.11 19.70
N PRO A 76 -1.53 16.86 18.76
CA PRO A 76 -0.29 17.64 18.65
C PRO A 76 -0.58 19.10 18.28
N PRO A 77 0.40 20.03 18.42
CA PRO A 77 0.24 21.41 18.00
C PRO A 77 -0.15 21.53 16.52
N VAL A 78 -1.22 22.26 16.22
CA VAL A 78 -1.60 22.58 14.84
C VAL A 78 -0.70 23.68 14.32
N LEU A 79 -0.06 23.45 13.18
CA LEU A 79 0.76 24.44 12.47
C LEU A 79 -0.11 25.33 11.58
N TRP A 80 -1.03 24.72 10.83
CA TRP A 80 -1.95 25.41 9.95
C TRP A 80 -3.13 24.52 9.53
N GLU A 81 -4.18 25.16 9.01
CA GLU A 81 -5.34 24.53 8.38
C GLU A 81 -5.60 25.20 7.02
N ALA A 82 -5.90 24.39 6.01
CA ALA A 82 -6.39 24.82 4.71
C ALA A 82 -7.80 24.26 4.46
N THR A 83 -8.69 25.09 3.92
CA THR A 83 -10.07 24.75 3.56
C THR A 83 -10.37 25.19 2.12
N GLY A 84 -11.56 24.88 1.59
CA GLY A 84 -11.92 25.17 0.20
C GLY A 84 -11.24 24.24 -0.82
N LEU A 85 -10.82 23.07 -0.37
CA LEU A 85 -10.09 22.07 -1.13
C LEU A 85 -10.99 20.99 -1.73
N GLY A 86 -12.31 21.13 -1.59
CA GLY A 86 -13.30 20.24 -2.23
C GLY A 86 -13.48 18.90 -1.54
N LYS A 87 -14.53 18.19 -1.94
CA LYS A 87 -14.86 16.85 -1.40
C LYS A 87 -13.84 15.83 -1.91
N GLY A 88 -13.29 14.99 -1.04
CA GLY A 88 -12.27 14.04 -1.48
C GLY A 88 -11.52 13.31 -0.37
N PHE A 89 -10.84 12.26 -0.81
CA PHE A 89 -10.14 11.26 -0.02
C PHE A 89 -8.67 11.11 -0.45
N SER A 90 -8.19 11.89 -1.41
CA SER A 90 -6.79 11.82 -1.85
C SER A 90 -5.83 12.12 -0.71
N SER A 91 -4.77 11.36 -0.60
CA SER A 91 -3.67 11.66 0.32
C SER A 91 -2.82 12.78 -0.27
N PRO A 92 -2.37 13.76 0.54
CA PRO A 92 -1.47 14.79 0.04
C PRO A 92 -0.14 14.17 -0.37
N ILE A 93 0.48 14.68 -1.44
CA ILE A 93 1.88 14.42 -1.75
C ILE A 93 2.70 15.70 -1.56
N LEU A 94 3.97 15.54 -1.22
CA LEU A 94 4.89 16.64 -0.98
C LEU A 94 6.12 16.47 -1.86
N ALA A 95 6.37 17.42 -2.75
CA ALA A 95 7.52 17.43 -3.65
C ALA A 95 7.90 18.87 -4.00
N GLU A 96 9.19 19.14 -4.14
CA GLU A 96 9.73 20.46 -4.55
C GLU A 96 9.11 21.66 -3.80
N GLY A 97 9.04 21.56 -2.47
CA GLY A 97 8.51 22.63 -1.62
C GLY A 97 7.03 22.95 -1.81
N SER A 98 6.27 22.02 -2.41
CA SER A 98 4.84 22.16 -2.65
C SER A 98 4.09 20.93 -2.15
N LEU A 99 2.83 21.15 -1.78
CA LEU A 99 1.89 20.09 -1.43
C LEU A 99 0.83 19.99 -2.53
N TYR A 100 0.53 18.77 -2.98
CA TYR A 100 -0.49 18.50 -3.99
C TYR A 100 -1.55 17.53 -3.47
N LEU A 101 -2.81 17.79 -3.79
CA LEU A 101 -3.96 16.94 -3.46
C LEU A 101 -5.09 17.16 -4.45
N THR A 102 -6.13 16.34 -4.39
CA THR A 102 -7.32 16.49 -5.22
C THR A 102 -8.60 16.64 -4.40
N GLY A 103 -9.60 17.27 -5.02
CA GLY A 103 -10.93 17.42 -4.44
C GLY A 103 -11.95 17.89 -5.46
N ASP A 104 -13.20 17.50 -5.24
CA ASP A 104 -14.32 17.84 -6.11
C ASP A 104 -14.89 19.19 -5.72
N VAL A 105 -14.92 20.12 -6.68
CA VAL A 105 -15.48 21.47 -6.51
C VAL A 105 -16.37 21.78 -7.69
N ALA A 106 -17.62 22.15 -7.41
CA ALA A 106 -18.59 22.57 -8.43
C ALA A 106 -18.77 21.58 -9.60
N GLY A 107 -18.71 20.27 -9.31
CA GLY A 107 -18.87 19.20 -10.31
C GLY A 107 -17.60 18.83 -11.07
N GLU A 108 -16.44 19.40 -10.73
CA GLU A 108 -15.15 19.08 -11.34
C GLU A 108 -14.20 18.44 -10.32
N CYS A 109 -13.47 17.42 -10.74
CA CYS A 109 -12.32 16.90 -10.01
C CYS A 109 -11.16 17.87 -10.21
N ARG A 110 -10.70 18.53 -9.14
CA ARG A 110 -9.62 19.52 -9.21
C ARG A 110 -8.35 19.02 -8.54
N VAL A 111 -7.22 19.36 -9.15
CA VAL A 111 -5.88 19.25 -8.56
C VAL A 111 -5.53 20.59 -7.92
N PHE A 112 -5.11 20.56 -6.66
CA PHE A 112 -4.68 21.71 -5.89
C PHE A 112 -3.17 21.64 -5.66
N ALA A 113 -2.52 22.79 -5.75
CA ALA A 113 -1.17 22.99 -5.22
C ALA A 113 -1.19 24.04 -4.11
N LEU A 114 -0.49 23.73 -3.03
CA LEU A 114 -0.29 24.58 -1.88
C LEU A 114 1.20 24.72 -1.60
N ASP A 115 1.61 25.79 -0.91
CA ASP A 115 2.92 25.82 -0.27
C ASP A 115 2.93 24.96 1.01
N LEU A 116 4.10 24.82 1.64
CA LEU A 116 4.26 24.02 2.86
C LEU A 116 3.62 24.66 4.11
N ASP A 117 3.13 25.89 4.01
CA ASP A 117 2.37 26.60 5.04
C ASP A 117 0.85 26.52 4.79
N GLY A 118 0.42 25.70 3.83
CA GLY A 118 -0.99 25.47 3.52
C GLY A 118 -1.64 26.59 2.70
N LYS A 119 -0.87 27.51 2.11
CA LYS A 119 -1.43 28.58 1.28
C LYS A 119 -1.62 28.09 -0.16
N PRO A 120 -2.79 28.32 -0.77
CA PRO A 120 -3.04 27.89 -2.15
C PRO A 120 -2.12 28.63 -3.13
N LYS A 121 -1.53 27.88 -4.06
CA LYS A 121 -0.71 28.38 -5.16
C LYS A 121 -1.51 28.40 -6.46
N TRP A 122 -2.13 27.28 -6.81
CA TRP A 122 -2.98 27.13 -7.98
C TRP A 122 -3.96 25.97 -7.80
N GLN A 123 -4.99 25.94 -8.65
CA GLN A 123 -5.85 24.78 -8.84
C GLN A 123 -6.24 24.65 -10.32
N THR A 124 -6.34 23.41 -10.80
CA THR A 124 -6.70 23.09 -12.19
C THR A 124 -7.70 21.94 -12.23
N SER A 125 -8.66 21.99 -13.14
CA SER A 125 -9.61 20.90 -13.39
C SER A 125 -8.93 19.72 -14.08
N ASN A 126 -9.18 18.50 -13.61
CA ASN A 126 -8.87 17.23 -14.28
C ASN A 126 -10.16 16.55 -14.74
N GLY A 127 -11.13 17.33 -15.25
CA GLY A 127 -12.40 16.83 -15.78
C GLY A 127 -13.48 16.69 -14.70
N GLU A 128 -14.54 15.98 -15.07
CA GLU A 128 -15.75 15.85 -14.25
C GLU A 128 -15.47 15.12 -12.93
N ALA A 129 -16.19 15.53 -11.88
CA ALA A 129 -16.21 14.86 -10.59
C ALA A 129 -17.09 13.61 -10.66
N TRP A 130 -16.79 12.63 -9.80
CA TRP A 130 -17.66 11.49 -9.61
C TRP A 130 -18.90 11.88 -8.79
N THR A 131 -20.08 11.84 -9.42
CA THR A 131 -21.31 12.37 -8.82
C THR A 131 -22.29 11.31 -8.29
N THR A 132 -21.97 10.02 -8.41
CA THR A 132 -22.87 8.94 -7.96
C THR A 132 -22.62 8.59 -6.48
N ASN A 133 -22.29 7.34 -6.15
CA ASN A 133 -21.97 6.89 -4.78
C ASN A 133 -20.58 7.39 -4.34
N HIS A 134 -20.36 7.48 -3.02
CA HIS A 134 -19.05 7.78 -2.43
C HIS A 134 -18.30 8.94 -3.12
N GLN A 135 -19.03 10.02 -3.41
CA GLN A 135 -18.51 11.19 -4.14
C GLN A 135 -17.26 11.77 -3.45
N GLY A 136 -16.35 12.32 -4.24
CA GLY A 136 -15.09 12.90 -3.78
C GLY A 136 -13.91 12.39 -4.61
N ALA A 137 -12.97 13.28 -4.92
CA ALA A 137 -11.73 12.92 -5.59
C ALA A 137 -10.94 11.92 -4.73
N ARG A 138 -10.45 10.83 -5.32
CA ARG A 138 -9.98 9.66 -4.56
C ARG A 138 -8.51 9.29 -4.83
N SER A 139 -8.04 9.44 -6.05
CA SER A 139 -6.64 9.23 -6.39
C SER A 139 -5.73 10.34 -5.87
N SER A 140 -4.53 9.97 -5.44
CA SER A 140 -3.47 10.93 -5.09
C SER A 140 -2.66 11.28 -6.34
N CYS A 141 -2.06 12.47 -6.34
CA CYS A 141 -1.13 12.86 -7.39
C CYS A 141 0.18 12.04 -7.30
N THR A 142 0.96 12.07 -8.38
CA THR A 142 2.34 11.57 -8.42
C THR A 142 3.24 12.64 -9.01
N TYR A 143 4.31 13.01 -8.31
CA TYR A 143 5.37 13.86 -8.82
C TYR A 143 6.53 13.00 -9.31
N ALA A 144 6.99 13.22 -10.54
CA ALA A 144 8.14 12.53 -11.11
C ALA A 144 8.74 13.32 -12.29
N GLY A 145 10.07 13.40 -12.35
CA GLY A 145 10.80 13.97 -13.48
C GLY A 145 10.41 15.42 -13.80
N GLY A 146 10.12 16.24 -12.79
CA GLY A 146 9.71 17.63 -12.98
C GLY A 146 8.25 17.82 -13.39
N ARG A 147 7.40 16.79 -13.29
CA ARG A 147 6.00 16.78 -13.73
C ARG A 147 5.07 16.22 -12.67
N LEU A 148 3.82 16.68 -12.70
CA LEU A 148 2.76 16.19 -11.82
C LEU A 148 1.76 15.36 -12.64
N TYR A 149 1.36 14.21 -12.12
CA TYR A 149 0.44 13.28 -12.78
C TYR A 149 -0.75 12.98 -11.88
N HIS A 150 -1.92 12.83 -12.47
CA HIS A 150 -3.14 12.45 -11.75
C HIS A 150 -4.12 11.73 -12.67
N MET A 151 -4.90 10.81 -12.09
CA MET A 151 -6.02 10.14 -12.76
C MET A 151 -7.32 10.46 -12.02
N ASN A 152 -8.36 10.89 -12.74
CA ASN A 152 -9.69 11.06 -12.13
C ASN A 152 -10.48 9.73 -12.09
N ALA A 153 -11.67 9.77 -11.50
CA ALA A 153 -12.54 8.60 -11.38
C ALA A 153 -13.05 8.01 -12.71
N HIS A 154 -12.90 8.75 -13.80
CA HIS A 154 -13.38 8.42 -15.16
C HIS A 154 -12.23 7.98 -16.09
N GLY A 155 -11.03 7.70 -15.54
CA GLY A 155 -9.87 7.24 -16.33
C GLY A 155 -9.17 8.34 -17.12
N ARG A 156 -9.45 9.61 -16.84
CA ARG A 156 -8.67 10.72 -17.40
C ARG A 156 -7.35 10.84 -16.65
N VAL A 157 -6.28 10.39 -17.29
CA VAL A 157 -4.89 10.56 -16.85
C VAL A 157 -4.35 11.83 -17.47
N ALA A 158 -3.85 12.74 -16.64
CA ALA A 158 -3.28 14.00 -17.09
C ALA A 158 -1.91 14.26 -16.48
N CYS A 159 -1.11 14.99 -17.23
CA CYS A 159 0.18 15.53 -16.80
C CYS A 159 0.09 17.05 -16.74
N PHE A 160 0.59 17.63 -15.65
CA PHE A 160 0.58 19.05 -15.38
C PHE A 160 1.99 19.55 -15.12
N ASP A 161 2.20 20.82 -15.47
CA ASP A 161 3.32 21.61 -14.97
C ASP A 161 3.12 21.87 -13.46
N PRO A 162 4.04 21.44 -12.58
CA PRO A 162 3.86 21.52 -11.14
C PRO A 162 3.89 22.95 -10.59
N ALA A 163 4.51 23.89 -11.31
CA ALA A 163 4.65 25.28 -10.89
C ALA A 163 3.39 26.11 -11.18
N THR A 164 2.71 25.82 -12.29
CA THR A 164 1.60 26.63 -12.81
C THR A 164 0.26 25.90 -12.81
N GLY A 165 0.26 24.57 -12.69
CA GLY A 165 -0.93 23.75 -12.86
C GLY A 165 -1.40 23.61 -14.30
N LYS A 166 -0.61 24.10 -15.28
CA LYS A 166 -0.95 24.01 -16.70
C LYS A 166 -0.95 22.55 -17.16
N GLU A 167 -2.01 22.12 -17.81
CA GLU A 167 -2.05 20.82 -18.48
C GLU A 167 -1.02 20.76 -19.62
N LEU A 168 -0.20 19.71 -19.59
CA LEU A 168 0.80 19.40 -20.60
C LEU A 168 0.29 18.36 -21.59
N TRP A 169 -0.43 17.35 -21.10
CA TRP A 169 -1.15 16.38 -21.92
C TRP A 169 -2.24 15.68 -21.09
N THR A 170 -3.21 15.08 -21.78
CA THR A 170 -4.25 14.24 -21.18
C THR A 170 -4.56 13.03 -22.06
N VAL A 171 -5.01 11.95 -21.43
CA VAL A 171 -5.49 10.72 -22.08
C VAL A 171 -6.67 10.18 -21.29
N ASN A 172 -7.78 9.86 -21.94
CA ASN A 172 -8.79 8.98 -21.35
C ASN A 172 -8.38 7.52 -21.61
N THR A 173 -7.97 6.82 -20.56
CA THR A 173 -7.46 5.44 -20.68
C THR A 173 -8.58 4.42 -20.84
N LEU A 174 -9.79 4.69 -20.34
CA LEU A 174 -10.94 3.81 -20.58
C LEU A 174 -11.33 3.84 -22.06
N GLU A 175 -11.45 5.02 -22.66
CA GLU A 175 -11.72 5.17 -24.09
C GLU A 175 -10.62 4.55 -24.95
N ARG A 176 -9.35 4.85 -24.64
CA ARG A 176 -8.21 4.39 -25.45
C ARG A 176 -8.05 2.87 -25.45
N PHE A 177 -8.27 2.23 -24.31
CA PHE A 177 -7.97 0.81 -24.13
C PHE A 177 -9.21 -0.08 -24.06
N ALA A 178 -10.39 0.48 -24.38
CA ALA A 178 -11.68 -0.21 -24.26
C ALA A 178 -11.87 -0.79 -22.84
N GLY A 179 -11.58 0.05 -21.84
CA GLY A 179 -11.90 -0.20 -20.43
C GLY A 179 -13.30 0.32 -20.10
N GLU A 180 -13.81 -0.10 -18.95
CA GLU A 180 -15.13 0.25 -18.46
C GLU A 180 -15.02 0.95 -17.10
N GLU A 181 -15.92 1.90 -16.84
CA GLU A 181 -16.06 2.46 -15.51
C GLU A 181 -16.50 1.38 -14.53
N ASN A 182 -15.87 1.36 -13.36
CA ASN A 182 -16.27 0.49 -12.27
C ASN A 182 -17.37 1.14 -11.42
N GLU A 183 -18.04 0.34 -10.59
CA GLU A 183 -19.25 0.76 -9.87
C GLU A 183 -19.04 2.00 -9.01
N TRP A 184 -17.86 2.14 -8.40
CA TRP A 184 -17.57 3.22 -7.47
C TRP A 184 -16.55 4.24 -7.97
N GLY A 185 -16.25 4.23 -9.28
CA GLY A 185 -15.27 5.06 -9.96
C GLY A 185 -13.81 4.76 -9.59
N LEU A 186 -12.90 5.00 -10.54
CA LEU A 186 -11.49 4.63 -10.38
C LEU A 186 -10.80 5.38 -9.23
N ALA A 187 -9.87 4.72 -8.55
CA ALA A 187 -9.13 5.26 -7.42
C ALA A 187 -7.60 5.04 -7.51
N GLU A 188 -7.11 4.55 -8.65
CA GLU A 188 -5.67 4.32 -8.85
C GLU A 188 -4.90 5.65 -8.81
N SER A 189 -3.87 5.70 -7.96
CA SER A 189 -2.84 6.73 -7.99
C SER A 189 -1.70 6.24 -8.88
N VAL A 190 -1.60 6.79 -10.09
CA VAL A 190 -0.69 6.31 -11.14
C VAL A 190 0.76 6.21 -10.67
N LEU A 191 1.49 5.19 -11.14
CA LEU A 191 2.91 5.01 -10.84
C LEU A 191 3.76 5.53 -12.00
N VAL A 192 4.80 6.29 -11.69
CA VAL A 192 5.71 6.84 -12.71
C VAL A 192 7.13 6.39 -12.42
N ASP A 193 7.77 5.72 -13.37
CA ASP A 193 9.16 5.26 -13.29
C ASP A 193 9.75 5.11 -14.69
N GLY A 194 11.06 5.37 -14.83
CA GLY A 194 11.77 5.15 -16.10
C GLY A 194 11.21 5.94 -17.30
N GLY A 195 10.60 7.11 -17.06
CA GLY A 195 9.96 7.91 -18.11
C GLY A 195 8.61 7.37 -18.59
N ARG A 196 7.97 6.50 -17.80
CA ARG A 196 6.67 5.89 -18.13
C ARG A 196 5.66 6.13 -17.02
N VAL A 197 4.41 6.36 -17.40
CA VAL A 197 3.24 6.36 -16.49
C VAL A 197 2.55 5.03 -16.65
N PHE A 198 2.52 4.23 -15.59
CA PHE A 198 1.81 2.97 -15.54
C PHE A 198 0.38 3.20 -15.06
N VAL A 199 -0.58 2.60 -15.78
CA VAL A 199 -2.02 2.73 -15.53
C VAL A 199 -2.70 1.38 -15.77
N THR A 200 -3.68 1.01 -14.95
CA THR A 200 -4.52 -0.18 -15.14
C THR A 200 -5.93 0.23 -15.57
N PRO A 201 -6.18 0.51 -16.86
CA PRO A 201 -7.55 0.78 -17.34
C PRO A 201 -8.45 -0.47 -17.36
N GLY A 202 -7.88 -1.68 -17.27
CA GLY A 202 -8.66 -2.92 -17.24
C GLY A 202 -9.37 -3.23 -18.57
N GLY A 203 -8.88 -2.68 -19.68
CA GLY A 203 -9.57 -2.74 -20.97
C GLY A 203 -9.12 -3.86 -21.89
N LYS A 204 -9.97 -4.18 -22.87
CA LYS A 204 -9.74 -5.28 -23.84
C LYS A 204 -8.56 -5.04 -24.79
N LEU A 205 -8.19 -3.78 -24.99
CA LEU A 205 -7.03 -3.38 -25.82
C LEU A 205 -5.79 -3.07 -24.96
N GLY A 206 -5.88 -3.24 -23.64
CA GLY A 206 -4.81 -2.95 -22.69
C GLY A 206 -5.32 -3.07 -21.27
N PHE A 207 -5.01 -4.15 -20.57
CA PHE A 207 -5.44 -4.30 -19.17
C PHE A 207 -4.57 -3.45 -18.24
N MET A 208 -3.25 -3.60 -18.36
CA MET A 208 -2.24 -2.69 -17.82
C MET A 208 -1.53 -2.02 -18.98
N THR A 209 -1.10 -0.78 -18.79
CA THR A 209 -0.49 0.01 -19.87
C THR A 209 0.66 0.85 -19.33
N ALA A 210 1.61 1.15 -20.20
CA ALA A 210 2.58 2.22 -19.99
C ALA A 210 2.36 3.31 -21.02
N LEU A 211 2.26 4.54 -20.55
CA LEU A 211 2.26 5.75 -21.36
C LEU A 211 3.63 6.42 -21.25
N ASP A 212 4.09 7.07 -22.31
CA ASP A 212 5.27 7.93 -22.26
C ASP A 212 4.97 9.11 -21.33
N ALA A 213 5.85 9.35 -20.35
CA ALA A 213 5.60 10.34 -19.31
C ALA A 213 5.61 11.80 -19.82
N LYS A 214 6.19 12.05 -20.99
CA LYS A 214 6.27 13.39 -21.59
C LYS A 214 5.12 13.67 -22.54
N THR A 215 4.63 12.66 -23.27
CA THR A 215 3.64 12.82 -24.34
C THR A 215 2.27 12.20 -24.04
N GLY A 216 2.21 11.21 -23.14
CA GLY A 216 1.01 10.41 -22.92
C GLY A 216 0.74 9.39 -24.03
N GLU A 217 1.66 9.19 -24.97
CA GLU A 217 1.53 8.16 -26.02
C GLU A 217 1.72 6.75 -25.43
N THR A 218 1.03 5.76 -25.98
CA THR A 218 1.15 4.37 -25.52
C THR A 218 2.54 3.83 -25.85
N VAL A 219 3.27 3.37 -24.84
CA VAL A 219 4.55 2.64 -24.98
C VAL A 219 4.27 1.15 -25.13
N TRP A 220 3.43 0.60 -24.26
CA TRP A 220 2.94 -0.77 -24.36
C TRP A 220 1.56 -0.89 -23.71
N ALA A 221 0.82 -1.92 -24.11
CA ALA A 221 -0.45 -2.33 -23.54
C ALA A 221 -0.43 -3.85 -23.37
N SER A 222 -0.74 -4.35 -22.18
CA SER A 222 -0.77 -5.78 -21.90
C SER A 222 -2.00 -6.42 -22.52
N GLU A 223 -1.93 -7.74 -22.74
CA GLU A 223 -3.12 -8.53 -23.03
C GLU A 223 -4.15 -8.39 -21.89
N PRO A 224 -5.46 -8.55 -22.19
CA PRO A 224 -6.50 -8.63 -21.16
C PRO A 224 -6.27 -9.82 -20.22
N VAL A 225 -6.77 -9.72 -19.00
CA VAL A 225 -6.74 -10.83 -18.05
C VAL A 225 -7.71 -11.93 -18.52
N PRO A 226 -7.26 -13.17 -18.76
CA PRO A 226 -8.10 -14.21 -19.32
C PRO A 226 -9.06 -14.83 -18.28
N ASP A 227 -10.37 -14.91 -18.62
CA ASP A 227 -11.42 -15.85 -18.14
C ASP A 227 -11.76 -15.86 -16.61
N PRO A 228 -13.05 -16.03 -16.20
CA PRO A 228 -14.28 -16.19 -16.99
C PRO A 228 -15.10 -14.93 -17.31
N ASP A 229 -14.71 -13.74 -16.85
CA ASP A 229 -15.60 -12.57 -16.89
C ASP A 229 -15.01 -11.32 -17.59
N ASP A 230 -13.91 -11.42 -18.34
CA ASP A 230 -13.18 -10.23 -18.84
C ASP A 230 -12.97 -9.20 -17.71
N GLU A 231 -12.23 -9.59 -16.66
CA GLU A 231 -12.13 -8.79 -15.43
C GLU A 231 -11.73 -7.33 -15.69
N ARG A 232 -12.45 -6.39 -15.07
CA ARG A 232 -12.10 -4.97 -15.12
C ARG A 232 -11.01 -4.66 -14.10
N THR A 233 -10.58 -3.40 -14.08
CA THR A 233 -9.61 -2.93 -13.09
C THR A 233 -10.20 -2.94 -11.68
N GLY A 234 -9.35 -3.23 -10.69
CA GLY A 234 -9.66 -2.97 -9.29
C GLY A 234 -9.61 -1.47 -8.96
N TYR A 235 -9.65 -1.17 -7.66
CA TYR A 235 -9.60 0.19 -7.11
C TYR A 235 -8.23 0.54 -6.51
N ALA A 236 -7.26 -0.37 -6.63
CA ALA A 236 -5.95 -0.24 -6.01
C ALA A 236 -4.96 0.60 -6.84
N SER A 237 -3.87 0.98 -6.19
CA SER A 237 -2.72 1.60 -6.84
C SER A 237 -1.61 0.56 -7.03
N PRO A 238 -0.86 0.59 -8.16
CA PRO A 238 0.19 -0.38 -8.41
C PRO A 238 1.41 -0.18 -7.51
N ILE A 239 2.17 -1.26 -7.33
CA ILE A 239 3.53 -1.25 -6.78
C ILE A 239 4.54 -1.72 -7.82
N LEU A 240 5.79 -1.29 -7.67
CA LEU A 240 6.90 -1.69 -8.54
C LEU A 240 7.95 -2.42 -7.70
N VAL A 241 8.29 -3.64 -8.09
CA VAL A 241 9.21 -4.53 -7.39
C VAL A 241 10.38 -4.86 -8.31
N GLN A 242 11.61 -4.62 -7.85
CA GLN A 242 12.81 -5.20 -8.44
C GLN A 242 12.90 -6.66 -7.99
N PHE A 243 12.95 -7.59 -8.94
CA PHE A 243 13.11 -9.01 -8.69
C PHE A 243 14.10 -9.58 -9.73
N ASP A 244 15.27 -10.00 -9.26
CA ASP A 244 16.44 -10.27 -10.10
C ASP A 244 16.71 -9.09 -11.06
N GLU A 245 16.83 -9.33 -12.37
CA GLU A 245 17.07 -8.29 -13.37
C GLU A 245 15.78 -7.60 -13.86
N LYS A 246 14.61 -8.03 -13.37
CA LYS A 246 13.31 -7.56 -13.84
C LYS A 246 12.65 -6.60 -12.87
N ARG A 247 11.86 -5.70 -13.44
CA ARG A 247 10.90 -4.88 -12.69
C ARG A 247 9.51 -5.46 -12.89
N LEU A 248 8.90 -5.88 -11.79
CA LEU A 248 7.56 -6.43 -11.72
C LEU A 248 6.60 -5.31 -11.35
N LEU A 249 5.63 -5.04 -12.22
CA LEU A 249 4.54 -4.12 -11.93
C LEU A 249 3.35 -4.94 -11.46
N VAL A 250 2.98 -4.79 -10.20
CA VAL A 250 1.89 -5.55 -9.56
C VAL A 250 0.72 -4.62 -9.29
N ASN A 251 -0.46 -4.96 -9.77
CA ASN A 251 -1.72 -4.27 -9.46
C ASN A 251 -2.87 -5.27 -9.38
N LEU A 252 -4.08 -4.76 -9.19
CA LEU A 252 -5.29 -5.57 -9.05
C LEU A 252 -6.23 -5.43 -10.26
N SER A 253 -6.83 -6.54 -10.65
CA SER A 253 -8.13 -6.55 -11.30
C SER A 253 -9.24 -6.61 -10.23
N GLU A 254 -10.49 -6.66 -10.65
CA GLU A 254 -11.65 -6.88 -9.77
C GLU A 254 -11.51 -8.12 -8.87
N LYS A 255 -10.88 -9.20 -9.36
CA LYS A 255 -10.83 -10.51 -8.68
C LYS A 255 -9.43 -11.07 -8.52
N SER A 256 -8.40 -10.45 -9.08
CA SER A 256 -7.05 -11.04 -9.13
C SER A 256 -5.96 -10.05 -8.77
N VAL A 257 -4.87 -10.57 -8.21
CA VAL A 257 -3.56 -9.90 -8.21
C VAL A 257 -2.90 -10.22 -9.55
N VAL A 258 -2.49 -9.19 -10.28
CA VAL A 258 -1.92 -9.31 -11.62
C VAL A 258 -0.53 -8.70 -11.63
N CYS A 259 0.41 -9.37 -12.29
CA CYS A 259 1.76 -8.87 -12.48
C CYS A 259 2.16 -8.92 -13.94
N VAL A 260 2.74 -7.80 -14.40
CA VAL A 260 3.38 -7.69 -15.71
C VAL A 260 4.85 -7.31 -15.57
N ASP A 261 5.64 -7.65 -16.57
CA ASP A 261 6.98 -7.11 -16.75
C ASP A 261 6.87 -5.62 -17.09
N ALA A 262 7.37 -4.74 -16.23
CA ALA A 262 7.22 -3.28 -16.38
C ALA A 262 7.90 -2.73 -17.66
N ALA A 263 8.89 -3.46 -18.19
CA ALA A 263 9.58 -3.07 -19.40
C ALA A 263 8.73 -3.28 -20.66
N THR A 264 7.93 -4.35 -20.68
CA THR A 264 7.29 -4.88 -21.90
C THR A 264 5.77 -4.99 -21.83
N GLY A 265 5.16 -5.00 -20.64
CA GLY A 265 3.74 -5.27 -20.45
C GLY A 265 3.37 -6.76 -20.53
N LYS A 266 4.32 -7.67 -20.73
CA LYS A 266 4.07 -9.11 -20.75
C LYS A 266 3.55 -9.56 -19.38
N GLN A 267 2.37 -10.17 -19.34
CA GLN A 267 1.86 -10.78 -18.11
C GLN A 267 2.78 -11.92 -17.65
N LEU A 268 3.17 -11.87 -16.39
CA LEU A 268 4.07 -12.86 -15.78
C LEU A 268 3.28 -13.86 -14.95
N TRP A 269 2.37 -13.37 -14.12
CA TRP A 269 1.52 -14.21 -13.29
C TRP A 269 0.22 -13.48 -12.91
N ARG A 270 -0.76 -14.29 -12.51
CA ARG A 270 -2.05 -13.87 -11.97
C ARG A 270 -2.38 -14.80 -10.80
N TYR A 271 -2.93 -14.25 -9.73
CA TYR A 271 -3.49 -15.01 -8.63
C TYR A 271 -4.95 -14.60 -8.41
N LEU A 272 -5.88 -15.54 -8.60
CA LEU A 272 -7.31 -15.33 -8.41
C LEU A 272 -7.64 -15.30 -6.91
N HIS A 273 -8.22 -14.20 -6.44
CA HIS A 273 -8.63 -13.99 -5.05
C HIS A 273 -9.93 -13.15 -5.03
N PRO A 274 -11.09 -13.73 -5.35
CA PRO A 274 -12.32 -12.99 -5.61
C PRO A 274 -12.96 -12.41 -4.33
N THR A 275 -13.78 -11.38 -4.48
CA THR A 275 -14.58 -10.80 -3.39
C THR A 275 -16.03 -10.54 -3.81
N LYS A 276 -16.95 -10.48 -2.85
CA LYS A 276 -18.41 -10.47 -3.04
C LYS A 276 -18.94 -9.32 -3.91
N TYR A 277 -18.18 -8.24 -4.07
CA TYR A 277 -18.59 -7.05 -4.82
C TYR A 277 -17.51 -6.59 -5.80
N ASP A 278 -16.54 -7.44 -6.15
CA ASP A 278 -15.44 -7.05 -7.06
C ASP A 278 -14.64 -5.81 -6.58
N ALA A 279 -14.73 -5.53 -5.27
CA ALA A 279 -14.13 -4.39 -4.57
C ALA A 279 -12.69 -4.67 -4.12
N SER A 280 -11.83 -5.04 -5.08
CA SER A 280 -10.40 -5.21 -4.82
C SER A 280 -9.71 -3.84 -4.68
N CYS A 281 -9.57 -3.37 -3.44
CA CYS A 281 -9.21 -1.97 -3.13
C CYS A 281 -7.82 -1.78 -2.50
N ALA A 282 -7.32 -2.77 -1.76
CA ALA A 282 -6.08 -2.61 -1.00
C ALA A 282 -4.86 -2.63 -1.92
N THR A 283 -4.02 -1.60 -1.86
CA THR A 283 -2.71 -1.61 -2.55
C THR A 283 -1.91 -2.83 -2.08
N PRO A 284 -1.39 -3.69 -2.99
CA PRO A 284 -0.55 -4.82 -2.61
C PRO A 284 0.66 -4.37 -1.78
N VAL A 285 1.04 -5.13 -0.76
CA VAL A 285 2.17 -4.79 0.11
C VAL A 285 3.28 -5.80 -0.07
N PHE A 286 4.48 -5.33 -0.40
CA PHE A 286 5.63 -6.18 -0.61
C PHE A 286 6.43 -6.38 0.67
N TRP A 287 6.86 -7.62 0.93
CA TRP A 287 7.70 -7.98 2.06
C TRP A 287 8.66 -9.11 1.67
N ASN A 288 9.97 -8.84 1.71
CA ASN A 288 11.04 -9.75 1.30
C ASN A 288 10.93 -10.25 -0.15
N ASP A 289 10.38 -11.43 -0.37
CA ASP A 289 10.13 -12.07 -1.66
C ASP A 289 8.63 -12.34 -1.86
N CYS A 290 7.78 -11.70 -1.05
CA CYS A 290 6.35 -11.96 -1.01
C CYS A 290 5.53 -10.69 -1.27
N VAL A 291 4.33 -10.90 -1.82
CA VAL A 291 3.27 -9.90 -1.96
C VAL A 291 2.11 -10.31 -1.05
N PHE A 292 1.79 -9.45 -0.09
CA PHE A 292 0.58 -9.53 0.71
C PHE A 292 -0.58 -8.85 -0.01
N HIS A 293 -1.70 -9.55 -0.12
CA HIS A 293 -2.94 -9.03 -0.69
C HIS A 293 -4.12 -9.36 0.25
N THR A 294 -5.10 -8.48 0.30
CA THR A 294 -6.32 -8.64 1.09
C THR A 294 -7.51 -8.09 0.34
N ASN A 295 -8.64 -8.77 0.47
CA ASN A 295 -9.89 -8.39 -0.13
C ASN A 295 -11.01 -8.36 0.92
N PRO A 296 -11.98 -7.44 0.78
CA PRO A 296 -13.01 -7.23 1.79
C PRO A 296 -14.10 -8.30 1.73
N SER A 297 -15.14 -8.09 2.53
CA SER A 297 -16.38 -8.89 2.51
C SER A 297 -16.15 -10.37 2.83
N GLY A 298 -15.23 -10.65 3.74
CA GLY A 298 -14.89 -12.00 4.18
C GLY A 298 -13.99 -12.79 3.22
N ALA A 299 -13.49 -12.19 2.13
CA ALA A 299 -12.52 -12.86 1.25
C ALA A 299 -11.18 -13.11 1.97
N GLY A 300 -10.80 -12.23 2.89
CA GLY A 300 -9.61 -12.41 3.72
C GLY A 300 -8.34 -11.93 3.01
N CYS A 301 -7.24 -12.58 3.31
CA CYS A 301 -5.91 -12.19 2.83
C CYS A 301 -5.07 -13.40 2.45
N VAL A 302 -4.06 -13.15 1.63
CA VAL A 302 -3.10 -14.13 1.14
C VAL A 302 -1.71 -13.52 1.12
N MET A 303 -0.71 -14.32 1.47
CA MET A 303 0.69 -14.00 1.24
C MET A 303 1.22 -14.85 0.09
N LEU A 304 1.65 -14.19 -0.99
CA LEU A 304 2.09 -14.82 -2.23
C LEU A 304 3.61 -14.70 -2.34
N ARG A 305 4.34 -15.82 -2.30
CA ARG A 305 5.78 -15.80 -2.57
C ARG A 305 6.04 -15.75 -4.06
N ILE A 306 6.84 -14.77 -4.48
CA ILE A 306 7.36 -14.65 -5.84
C ILE A 306 8.48 -15.67 -6.02
N MET A 307 8.40 -16.47 -7.08
CA MET A 307 9.38 -17.49 -7.42
C MET A 307 9.93 -17.22 -8.82
N PRO A 308 11.24 -17.40 -9.08
CA PRO A 308 11.78 -17.39 -10.43
C PRO A 308 11.07 -18.42 -11.31
N ALA A 309 10.73 -18.08 -12.55
CA ALA A 309 10.07 -18.98 -13.49
C ALA A 309 10.51 -18.70 -14.93
N GLY A 310 11.45 -19.49 -15.45
CA GLY A 310 11.94 -19.35 -16.83
C GLY A 310 12.47 -17.94 -17.10
N ASP A 311 11.87 -17.24 -18.07
CA ASP A 311 12.19 -15.86 -18.44
C ASP A 311 11.37 -14.81 -17.65
N GLY A 312 10.75 -15.19 -16.53
CA GLY A 312 9.85 -14.36 -15.76
C GLY A 312 9.74 -14.76 -14.29
N ALA A 313 8.56 -14.53 -13.72
CA ALA A 313 8.25 -14.85 -12.33
C ALA A 313 6.93 -15.61 -12.24
N SER A 314 6.74 -16.35 -11.17
CA SER A 314 5.48 -16.99 -10.78
C SER A 314 5.19 -16.69 -9.32
N VAL A 315 4.01 -17.06 -8.84
CA VAL A 315 3.66 -16.94 -7.42
C VAL A 315 3.11 -18.25 -6.87
N LYS A 316 3.33 -18.46 -5.57
CA LYS A 316 2.65 -19.50 -4.80
C LYS A 316 2.11 -18.91 -3.49
N PRO A 317 0.88 -19.25 -3.07
CA PRO A 317 0.41 -18.88 -1.73
C PRO A 317 1.26 -19.62 -0.69
N ILE A 318 1.71 -18.89 0.34
CA ILE A 318 2.40 -19.48 1.49
C ILE A 318 1.48 -19.61 2.70
N TRP A 319 0.50 -18.72 2.84
CA TRP A 319 -0.60 -18.82 3.79
C TRP A 319 -1.77 -17.93 3.36
N GLU A 320 -2.94 -18.23 3.91
CA GLU A 320 -4.17 -17.43 3.79
C GLU A 320 -4.72 -17.14 5.19
N GLY A 321 -5.45 -16.05 5.36
CA GLY A 321 -5.94 -15.60 6.66
C GLY A 321 -7.21 -14.75 6.57
N GLY A 322 -7.87 -14.53 7.72
CA GLY A 322 -9.19 -13.90 7.77
C GLY A 322 -9.24 -12.37 7.74
N LEU A 323 -8.10 -11.68 7.56
CA LEU A 323 -8.02 -10.22 7.51
C LEU A 323 -8.55 -9.71 6.17
N ASP A 324 -9.66 -8.97 6.18
CA ASP A 324 -10.39 -8.54 4.99
C ASP A 324 -10.47 -7.00 4.87
N ASN A 325 -9.39 -6.34 4.47
CA ASN A 325 -9.38 -4.88 4.37
C ASN A 325 -10.21 -4.38 3.16
N ILE A 326 -11.00 -3.30 3.37
CA ILE A 326 -11.68 -2.58 2.28
C ILE A 326 -11.03 -1.24 1.96
N SER A 327 -10.50 -0.56 2.98
CA SER A 327 -9.98 0.81 2.92
C SER A 327 -8.81 0.93 3.89
N GLY A 328 -7.88 1.83 3.58
CA GLY A 328 -6.79 2.18 4.51
C GLY A 328 -5.54 1.32 4.44
N GLY A 329 -5.60 0.16 3.77
CA GLY A 329 -4.45 -0.69 3.44
C GLY A 329 -3.76 -1.33 4.65
N ALA A 330 -2.59 -1.91 4.40
CA ALA A 330 -1.77 -2.56 5.41
C ALA A 330 -0.33 -2.03 5.41
N VAL A 331 0.38 -2.17 6.52
CA VAL A 331 1.85 -2.02 6.58
C VAL A 331 2.46 -3.32 7.09
N ILE A 332 3.65 -3.66 6.61
CA ILE A 332 4.44 -4.78 7.14
C ILE A 332 5.73 -4.23 7.74
N VAL A 333 5.88 -4.39 9.05
CA VAL A 333 7.03 -3.88 9.81
C VAL A 333 7.49 -4.94 10.77
N ASP A 334 8.81 -5.15 10.86
CA ASP A 334 9.45 -6.10 11.77
C ASP A 334 8.87 -7.53 11.72
N GLY A 335 8.40 -7.94 10.53
CA GLY A 335 7.82 -9.27 10.31
C GLY A 335 6.35 -9.40 10.70
N PHE A 336 5.64 -8.29 10.93
CA PHE A 336 4.22 -8.28 11.29
C PHE A 336 3.40 -7.42 10.34
N VAL A 337 2.23 -7.94 9.96
CA VAL A 337 1.22 -7.21 9.18
C VAL A 337 0.31 -6.45 10.12
N TYR A 338 0.13 -5.15 9.90
CA TYR A 338 -0.83 -4.31 10.62
C TYR A 338 -1.85 -3.71 9.66
N SER A 339 -3.13 -3.92 9.93
CA SER A 339 -4.22 -3.41 9.09
C SER A 339 -5.54 -3.37 9.87
N ALA A 340 -6.42 -2.47 9.47
CA ALA A 340 -7.84 -2.63 9.74
C ALA A 340 -8.43 -3.78 8.92
N ALA A 341 -9.48 -4.40 9.41
CA ALA A 341 -10.29 -5.38 8.71
C ALA A 341 -11.75 -4.90 8.66
N HIS A 342 -12.42 -5.14 7.54
CA HIS A 342 -13.78 -4.71 7.26
C HIS A 342 -14.84 -5.58 7.97
N ASN A 343 -14.45 -6.80 8.35
CA ASN A 343 -15.28 -7.99 8.57
C ASN A 343 -16.74 -7.78 9.03
N ASN A 344 -17.60 -7.58 8.03
CA ASN A 344 -19.05 -7.49 8.16
C ASN A 344 -19.76 -8.85 8.35
N TYR A 345 -19.05 -9.93 8.74
CA TYR A 345 -19.68 -11.20 9.14
C TYR A 345 -19.94 -11.32 10.66
N LYS A 346 -19.33 -10.45 11.49
CA LYS A 346 -19.56 -10.39 12.95
C LYS A 346 -19.97 -9.00 13.46
N GLY A 347 -20.20 -8.03 12.58
CA GLY A 347 -20.60 -6.67 12.95
C GLY A 347 -19.54 -5.90 13.76
N ARG A 348 -18.27 -6.29 13.66
CA ARG A 348 -17.16 -5.67 14.40
C ARG A 348 -16.11 -5.18 13.41
N ASN A 349 -15.94 -3.87 13.32
CA ASN A 349 -14.76 -3.28 12.70
C ASN A 349 -13.57 -3.56 13.63
N ILE A 350 -12.57 -4.30 13.15
CA ILE A 350 -11.42 -4.70 13.96
C ILE A 350 -10.11 -4.26 13.34
N TRP A 351 -9.12 -4.01 14.18
CA TRP A 351 -7.71 -3.93 13.81
C TRP A 351 -7.03 -5.24 14.13
N MET A 352 -6.11 -5.66 13.27
CA MET A 352 -5.41 -6.93 13.39
C MET A 352 -3.90 -6.74 13.27
N CYS A 353 -3.17 -7.58 14.01
CA CYS A 353 -1.76 -7.86 13.77
C CYS A 353 -1.60 -9.35 13.43
N LEU A 354 -0.91 -9.64 12.33
CA LEU A 354 -0.58 -11.00 11.92
C LEU A 354 0.93 -11.19 11.88
N ASP A 355 1.41 -12.41 12.13
CA ASP A 355 2.74 -12.84 11.70
C ASP A 355 2.83 -12.78 10.16
N ALA A 356 3.80 -12.06 9.59
CA ALA A 356 3.95 -12.02 8.14
C ALA A 356 4.45 -13.36 7.57
N GLY A 357 5.16 -14.17 8.38
CA GLY A 357 5.70 -15.46 7.96
C GLY A 357 4.67 -16.58 7.97
N SER A 358 3.80 -16.63 8.98
CA SER A 358 2.82 -17.72 9.15
C SER A 358 1.35 -17.32 8.93
N GLY A 359 1.01 -16.04 8.98
CA GLY A 359 -0.37 -15.57 8.99
C GLY A 359 -1.07 -15.68 10.36
N ASP A 360 -0.35 -16.12 11.40
CA ASP A 360 -0.92 -16.28 12.75
C ASP A 360 -1.38 -14.93 13.31
N VAL A 361 -2.63 -14.87 13.77
CA VAL A 361 -3.18 -13.71 14.45
C VAL A 361 -2.47 -13.52 15.79
N LYS A 362 -1.78 -12.39 15.95
CA LYS A 362 -1.12 -12.01 17.21
C LYS A 362 -2.08 -11.27 18.13
N TRP A 363 -2.89 -10.38 17.57
CA TRP A 363 -3.99 -9.74 18.28
C TRP A 363 -5.07 -9.23 17.33
N GLU A 364 -6.27 -9.08 17.88
CA GLU A 364 -7.39 -8.35 17.30
C GLU A 364 -7.82 -7.26 18.31
N SER A 365 -8.27 -6.10 17.82
CA SER A 365 -8.81 -5.03 18.68
C SER A 365 -10.01 -4.35 18.05
N THR A 366 -11.00 -4.01 18.87
CA THR A 366 -12.20 -3.24 18.50
C THR A 366 -12.14 -1.79 19.02
N GLU A 367 -10.99 -1.33 19.51
CA GLU A 367 -10.86 -0.02 20.16
C GLU A 367 -10.89 1.15 19.19
N LEU A 368 -10.67 0.89 17.90
CA LEU A 368 -10.79 1.83 16.79
C LEU A 368 -11.69 1.22 15.72
N VAL A 369 -12.48 2.06 15.05
CA VAL A 369 -13.14 1.63 13.80
C VAL A 369 -12.10 1.46 12.69
N GLN A 370 -12.49 0.85 11.58
CA GLN A 370 -11.61 0.67 10.42
C GLN A 370 -11.07 2.03 9.93
N GLY A 371 -9.93 2.02 9.25
CA GLY A 371 -9.25 3.26 8.87
C GLY A 371 -7.92 3.04 8.17
N SER A 372 -7.26 4.14 7.83
CA SER A 372 -5.98 4.13 7.14
C SER A 372 -4.79 4.03 8.11
N VAL A 373 -3.76 3.32 7.67
CA VAL A 373 -2.54 3.07 8.44
C VAL A 373 -1.30 3.59 7.73
N LEU A 374 -0.44 4.24 8.51
CA LEU A 374 0.91 4.66 8.20
C LEU A 374 1.82 4.22 9.35
N TYR A 375 3.06 3.86 9.08
CA TYR A 375 4.08 3.63 10.11
C TYR A 375 5.11 4.77 10.12
N ALA A 376 5.54 5.18 11.31
CA ALA A 376 6.74 6.00 11.51
C ALA A 376 7.28 5.82 12.94
N ASP A 377 8.61 5.84 13.11
CA ASP A 377 9.28 5.88 14.43
C ASP A 377 8.72 4.86 15.46
N GLY A 378 8.60 3.57 15.08
CA GLY A 378 8.12 2.51 15.96
C GLY A 378 6.62 2.52 16.26
N ARG A 379 5.84 3.36 15.57
CA ARG A 379 4.41 3.56 15.84
C ARG A 379 3.58 3.53 14.57
N LEU A 380 2.36 3.02 14.70
CA LEU A 380 1.31 3.11 13.71
C LEU A 380 0.51 4.38 13.96
N TYR A 381 0.23 5.08 12.87
CA TYR A 381 -0.57 6.28 12.78
C TYR A 381 -1.85 5.88 12.07
N CYS A 382 -2.90 5.70 12.87
CA CYS A 382 -4.17 5.12 12.44
C CYS A 382 -5.23 6.21 12.37
N LEU A 383 -5.63 6.62 11.16
CA LEU A 383 -6.78 7.50 10.97
C LEU A 383 -8.02 6.63 10.80
N ALA A 384 -8.82 6.54 11.86
CA ALA A 384 -10.09 5.85 11.86
C ALA A 384 -11.14 6.61 11.05
N GLU A 385 -12.04 5.88 10.38
CA GLU A 385 -13.04 6.45 9.47
C GLU A 385 -14.04 7.40 10.14
N ASP A 386 -14.20 7.32 11.45
CA ASP A 386 -15.00 8.24 12.26
C ASP A 386 -14.27 9.57 12.58
N GLY A 387 -13.01 9.69 12.16
CA GLY A 387 -12.19 10.90 12.28
C GLY A 387 -11.30 10.95 13.51
N VAL A 388 -11.17 9.84 14.25
CA VAL A 388 -10.18 9.70 15.32
C VAL A 388 -8.81 9.41 14.73
N MET A 389 -7.80 10.18 15.13
CA MET A 389 -6.40 9.88 14.84
C MET A 389 -5.75 9.23 16.06
N ALA A 390 -5.26 8.00 15.91
CA ALA A 390 -4.63 7.24 16.98
C ALA A 390 -3.15 6.97 16.71
N LEU A 391 -2.36 6.99 17.77
CA LEU A 391 -0.96 6.57 17.80
C LEU A 391 -0.89 5.25 18.55
N VAL A 392 -0.43 4.19 17.86
CA VAL A 392 -0.39 2.82 18.41
C VAL A 392 1.05 2.34 18.32
N ARG A 393 1.60 1.69 19.36
CA ARG A 393 2.94 1.06 19.20
C ARG A 393 2.85 -0.09 18.21
N ALA A 394 3.84 -0.20 17.32
CA ALA A 394 3.97 -1.34 16.41
C ALA A 394 4.55 -2.54 17.17
N THR A 395 3.68 -3.30 17.83
CA THR A 395 4.04 -4.50 18.62
C THR A 395 3.14 -5.68 18.26
N PRO A 396 3.64 -6.92 18.26
CA PRO A 396 2.82 -8.12 18.15
C PRO A 396 2.14 -8.53 19.47
N GLU A 397 2.46 -7.93 20.62
CA GLU A 397 1.94 -8.41 21.91
C GLU A 397 0.47 -8.02 22.16
N LYS A 398 0.06 -6.84 21.71
CA LYS A 398 -1.30 -6.30 21.84
C LYS A 398 -1.47 -5.06 20.95
N CYS A 399 -2.72 -4.64 20.73
CA CYS A 399 -3.02 -3.29 20.27
C CYS A 399 -2.69 -2.30 21.41
N ASP A 400 -1.55 -1.62 21.33
CA ASP A 400 -1.10 -0.67 22.37
C ASP A 400 -1.32 0.78 21.94
N ILE A 401 -2.56 1.26 22.06
CA ILE A 401 -2.91 2.66 21.77
C ILE A 401 -2.25 3.56 22.82
N VAL A 402 -1.29 4.38 22.39
CA VAL A 402 -0.52 5.29 23.25
C VAL A 402 -1.28 6.59 23.51
N SER A 403 -1.88 7.14 22.47
CA SER A 403 -2.66 8.38 22.53
C SER A 403 -3.56 8.49 21.30
N ARG A 404 -4.59 9.32 21.39
CA ARG A 404 -5.48 9.64 20.26
C ARG A 404 -6.12 11.01 20.45
N PHE A 405 -6.61 11.59 19.36
CA PHE A 405 -7.39 12.82 19.38
C PHE A 405 -8.48 12.79 18.29
N GLU A 406 -9.54 13.58 18.49
CA GLU A 406 -10.56 13.79 17.45
C GLU A 406 -10.02 14.79 16.43
N PHE A 407 -9.65 14.33 15.23
CA PHE A 407 -9.29 15.22 14.12
C PHE A 407 -10.55 15.88 13.58
N VAL A 408 -11.55 15.10 13.23
CA VAL A 408 -12.83 15.60 12.67
C VAL A 408 -13.97 14.73 13.16
N LYS A 409 -15.19 15.26 13.09
CA LYS A 409 -16.40 14.43 13.21
C LYS A 409 -16.79 13.91 11.84
N ALA A 410 -16.28 12.73 11.47
CA ALA A 410 -16.53 12.14 10.17
C ALA A 410 -17.79 11.26 10.15
N LYS A 411 -18.34 11.01 8.96
CA LYS A 411 -19.51 10.14 8.77
C LYS A 411 -19.09 8.76 8.29
N ARG A 412 -18.02 8.21 8.88
CA ARG A 412 -17.37 6.95 8.46
C ARG A 412 -16.79 7.01 7.04
N ASP A 413 -16.18 8.13 6.72
CA ASP A 413 -15.64 8.45 5.40
C ASP A 413 -14.31 9.22 5.46
N ALA A 414 -13.61 9.19 6.61
CA ALA A 414 -12.23 9.65 6.70
C ALA A 414 -11.26 8.61 6.13
N TRP A 415 -11.22 8.52 4.79
CA TRP A 415 -10.44 7.50 4.05
C TRP A 415 -9.05 7.94 3.59
N ALA A 416 -8.74 9.25 3.65
CA ALA A 416 -7.43 9.73 3.22
C ALA A 416 -6.32 9.13 4.08
N HIS A 417 -5.18 8.80 3.47
CA HIS A 417 -4.06 8.29 4.26
C HIS A 417 -3.31 9.45 4.90
N PRO A 418 -2.94 9.33 6.18
CA PRO A 418 -2.06 10.30 6.82
C PRO A 418 -0.70 10.31 6.13
N VAL A 419 -0.04 11.46 6.15
CA VAL A 419 1.34 11.62 5.64
C VAL A 419 2.21 12.22 6.73
N ILE A 420 3.43 11.70 6.86
CA ILE A 420 4.44 12.19 7.79
C ILE A 420 5.72 12.50 7.04
N LEU A 421 6.12 13.76 7.07
CA LEU A 421 7.36 14.27 6.48
C LEU A 421 7.83 15.53 7.22
N ASP A 422 9.13 15.65 7.41
CA ASP A 422 9.85 16.72 8.10
C ASP A 422 9.28 17.05 9.50
N GLY A 423 8.97 16.01 10.27
CA GLY A 423 8.38 16.10 11.60
C GLY A 423 6.97 16.65 11.60
N ARG A 424 6.24 16.57 10.47
CA ARG A 424 4.88 17.09 10.34
C ARG A 424 3.89 15.98 9.96
N LEU A 425 2.73 15.98 10.60
CA LEU A 425 1.60 15.13 10.24
C LEU A 425 0.59 15.91 9.40
N TYR A 426 0.22 15.36 8.25
CA TYR A 426 -0.79 15.91 7.36
C TYR A 426 -2.04 15.04 7.37
N LEU A 427 -3.18 15.60 7.79
CA LEU A 427 -4.47 14.91 7.84
C LEU A 427 -5.49 15.59 6.94
N ARG A 428 -6.12 14.80 6.08
CA ARG A 428 -7.12 15.24 5.09
C ARG A 428 -8.49 14.67 5.43
N TYR A 429 -9.51 15.51 5.39
CA TYR A 429 -10.90 15.08 5.41
C TYR A 429 -11.74 16.03 4.55
N HIS A 430 -12.18 15.55 3.38
CA HIS A 430 -12.92 16.34 2.41
C HIS A 430 -12.31 17.73 2.24
N ASP A 431 -13.04 18.79 2.49
CA ASP A 431 -12.62 20.16 2.25
C ASP A 431 -11.41 20.62 3.08
N VAL A 432 -11.03 19.87 4.13
CA VAL A 432 -10.04 20.27 5.13
C VAL A 432 -8.72 19.51 4.98
N LEU A 433 -7.60 20.22 5.05
CA LEU A 433 -6.27 19.68 5.29
C LEU A 433 -5.65 20.38 6.51
N ARG A 434 -5.21 19.62 7.51
CA ARG A 434 -4.47 20.15 8.67
C ARG A 434 -3.06 19.61 8.74
N CYS A 435 -2.15 20.47 9.15
CA CYS A 435 -0.77 20.13 9.44
C CYS A 435 -0.49 20.27 10.94
N TYR A 436 0.13 19.25 11.53
CA TYR A 436 0.49 19.20 12.94
C TYR A 436 2.00 19.03 13.10
N ASP A 437 2.55 19.59 14.17
CA ASP A 437 3.95 19.41 14.56
C ASP A 437 4.12 18.11 15.37
N LEU A 438 5.01 17.24 14.90
CA LEU A 438 5.39 15.99 15.54
C LEU A 438 6.81 16.01 16.11
N ASN A 439 7.55 17.12 16.06
CA ASN A 439 8.92 17.14 16.56
C ASN A 439 8.94 16.94 18.09
N ALA A 440 9.63 15.90 18.57
CA ALA A 440 9.98 15.81 19.97
C ALA A 440 11.06 16.86 20.27
N LYS A 441 10.84 17.66 21.32
CA LYS A 441 11.81 18.66 21.78
C LYS A 441 13.06 18.03 22.39
#